data_AF-A0A059CS41-F1
#
_entry.id   AF-A0A059CS41-F1
#
_cell.length_a   1.000
_cell.length_b   1.000
_cell.length_c   1.000
_cell.angle_alpha   90.00
_cell.angle_beta   90.00
_cell.angle_gamma   90.00
#
_symmetry.space_group_name_H-M   'P 1'
#
loop_
_entity.id
_entity.type
_entity.pdbx_description
1 polymer ?
#
loop_
_entity_poly.entity_id
_entity_poly.type
_entity_poly.pdbx_seq_one_letter_code
_entity_poly.pdbx_strand_id
1 'polypeptide(L)'
;MDGAGIHVFRDDEEIRKGEVIKGELERAIKNSTIFMPIFSKNYAFSPWCLRELAFRLDCLRNRDDNTMILLIFFDVDPDDVKLKTGLYHDAFQKHEQKFGSNLVQQWKEALMEVAHIKGWDLKDTG
;
A
#
# COMPACT_ATOMS: atom_id res chain seq x y z
N MET A 1 -17.29 7.92 4.50
CA MET A 1 -16.82 8.92 3.52
C MET A 1 -17.96 9.34 2.60
N ASP A 2 -18.86 8.42 2.25
CA ASP A 2 -20.13 8.78 1.58
C ASP A 2 -20.95 9.79 2.40
N GLY A 3 -21.49 10.80 1.71
CA GLY A 3 -22.20 11.93 2.32
C GLY A 3 -21.33 13.12 2.72
N ALA A 4 -19.99 12.99 2.72
CA ALA A 4 -19.06 14.07 3.06
C ALA A 4 -18.50 14.83 1.83
N GLY A 5 -18.97 14.52 0.62
CA GLY A 5 -18.42 15.06 -0.64
C GLY A 5 -17.02 14.55 -0.99
N ILE A 6 -16.53 13.51 -0.30
CA ILE A 6 -15.22 12.88 -0.55
C ILE A 6 -15.42 11.75 -1.55
N HIS A 7 -14.73 11.84 -2.70
CA HIS A 7 -14.69 10.74 -3.66
C HIS A 7 -13.63 9.72 -3.25
N VAL A 8 -14.05 8.48 -3.02
CA VAL A 8 -13.16 7.40 -2.57
C VAL A 8 -12.95 6.41 -3.69
N PHE A 9 -11.69 6.22 -4.05
CA PHE A 9 -11.30 5.07 -4.84
C PHE A 9 -10.84 3.97 -3.88
N ARG A 10 -11.70 2.97 -3.67
CA ARG A 10 -11.34 1.78 -2.89
C ARG A 10 -10.74 0.76 -3.85
N ASP A 11 -9.49 0.39 -3.59
CA ASP A 11 -8.96 -0.84 -4.17
C ASP A 11 -9.67 -2.03 -3.52
N ASP A 12 -10.45 -2.76 -4.31
CA ASP A 12 -11.04 -4.02 -3.89
C ASP A 12 -10.49 -5.12 -4.81
N GLU A 13 -9.77 -6.08 -4.22
CA GLU A 13 -9.15 -7.18 -4.96
C GLU A 13 -10.18 -8.03 -5.72
N GLU A 14 -11.42 -8.10 -5.23
CA GLU A 14 -12.51 -8.83 -5.88
C GLU A 14 -13.02 -8.11 -7.14
N ILE A 15 -13.01 -6.77 -7.15
CA ILE A 15 -13.44 -5.94 -8.29
C ILE A 15 -12.41 -6.02 -9.43
N ARG A 16 -11.15 -6.35 -9.12
CA ARG A 16 -10.02 -6.36 -10.07
C ARG A 16 -9.85 -7.64 -10.90
N LYS A 17 -10.69 -8.65 -10.71
CA LYS A 17 -10.74 -9.81 -11.63
C LYS A 17 -11.26 -9.45 -13.03
N GLY A 18 -11.75 -8.21 -13.25
CA GLY A 18 -12.08 -7.65 -14.56
C GLY A 18 -11.05 -6.60 -15.02
N GLU A 19 -10.36 -6.89 -16.12
CA GLU A 19 -9.15 -6.22 -16.65
C GLU A 19 -9.26 -4.74 -17.11
N VAL A 20 -10.22 -3.95 -16.63
CA VAL A 20 -10.48 -2.59 -17.19
C VAL A 20 -9.76 -1.46 -16.42
N ILE A 21 -9.28 -1.68 -15.19
CA ILE A 21 -8.98 -0.56 -14.26
C ILE A 21 -7.48 -0.44 -13.93
N LYS A 22 -6.55 -0.74 -14.86
CA LYS A 22 -5.14 -0.38 -14.61
C LYS A 22 -4.91 1.13 -14.79
N GLY A 23 -5.41 1.69 -15.89
CA GLY A 23 -5.24 3.12 -16.21
C GLY A 23 -6.06 4.05 -15.31
N GLU A 24 -7.27 3.65 -14.94
CA GLU A 24 -8.10 4.44 -14.04
C GLU A 24 -7.58 4.43 -12.61
N LEU A 25 -7.05 3.30 -12.15
CA LEU A 25 -6.36 3.18 -10.87
C LEU A 25 -5.13 4.09 -10.81
N GLU A 26 -4.24 4.00 -11.82
CA GLU A 26 -3.05 4.85 -11.86
C GLU A 26 -3.43 6.34 -11.89
N ARG A 27 -4.49 6.70 -12.62
CA ARG A 27 -5.03 8.06 -12.65
C ARG A 27 -5.60 8.46 -11.29
N ALA A 28 -6.34 7.58 -10.62
CA ALA A 28 -6.88 7.83 -9.29
C ALA A 28 -5.76 8.03 -8.28
N ILE A 29 -4.74 7.16 -8.25
CA ILE A 29 -3.57 7.30 -7.37
C ILE A 29 -2.82 8.61 -7.64
N LYS A 30 -2.64 8.97 -8.92
CA LYS A 30 -1.93 10.21 -9.32
C LYS A 30 -2.68 11.49 -8.98
N ASN A 31 -4.01 11.46 -8.98
CA ASN A 31 -4.84 12.64 -8.79
C ASN A 31 -5.47 12.72 -7.38
N SER A 32 -5.24 11.72 -6.54
CA SER A 32 -5.74 11.70 -5.16
C SER A 32 -4.96 12.68 -4.29
N THR A 33 -5.69 13.50 -3.53
CA THR A 33 -5.10 14.41 -2.53
C THR A 33 -4.79 13.72 -1.20
N ILE A 34 -5.35 12.52 -0.99
CA ILE A 34 -5.11 11.67 0.18
C ILE A 34 -4.84 10.25 -0.31
N PHE A 35 -3.74 9.66 0.13
CA PHE A 35 -3.43 8.24 -0.05
C PHE A 35 -3.44 7.54 1.31
N MET A 36 -4.21 6.47 1.44
CA MET A 36 -4.44 5.81 2.73
C MET A 36 -4.17 4.29 2.63
N PRO A 37 -2.90 3.85 2.78
CA PRO A 37 -2.61 2.44 2.88
C PRO A 37 -3.05 1.90 4.24
N ILE A 38 -3.74 0.76 4.22
CA ILE A 38 -4.18 0.04 5.41
C ILE A 38 -3.34 -1.23 5.55
N PHE A 39 -2.28 -1.15 6.34
CA PHE A 39 -1.42 -2.29 6.60
C PHE A 39 -2.13 -3.28 7.51
N SER A 40 -2.13 -4.54 7.10
CA SER A 40 -2.70 -5.65 7.84
C SER A 40 -1.80 -6.86 7.70
N LYS A 41 -2.03 -7.91 8.49
CA LYS A 41 -1.24 -9.16 8.43
C LYS A 41 -1.14 -9.75 7.01
N ASN A 42 -2.15 -9.50 6.18
CA ASN A 42 -2.21 -10.03 4.81
C ASN A 42 -1.77 -9.04 3.72
N TYR A 43 -1.46 -7.79 4.06
CA TYR A 43 -1.15 -6.73 3.09
C TYR A 43 -0.06 -7.15 2.09
N ALA A 44 1.04 -7.71 2.58
CA ALA A 44 2.16 -8.11 1.73
C ALA A 44 1.86 -9.33 0.84
N PHE A 45 0.82 -10.13 1.12
CA PHE A 45 0.43 -11.24 0.24
C PHE A 45 -0.18 -10.73 -1.07
N SER A 46 -0.68 -9.50 -1.11
CA SER A 46 -1.16 -8.86 -2.31
C SER A 46 -0.02 -8.20 -3.09
N PRO A 47 0.33 -8.70 -4.29
CA PRO A 47 1.26 -7.98 -5.15
C PRO A 47 0.67 -6.64 -5.63
N TRP A 48 -0.67 -6.46 -5.58
CA TRP A 48 -1.29 -5.20 -5.94
C TRP A 48 -1.07 -4.14 -4.87
N CYS A 49 -1.36 -4.43 -3.60
CA CYS A 49 -1.08 -3.50 -2.50
C CYS A 49 0.39 -3.04 -2.48
N LEU A 50 1.32 -3.95 -2.77
CA LEU A 50 2.76 -3.62 -2.86
C LEU A 50 3.09 -2.72 -4.05
N ARG A 51 2.51 -2.98 -5.23
CA ARG A 51 2.71 -2.18 -6.44
C ARG A 51 2.13 -0.79 -6.30
N GLU A 52 0.93 -0.66 -5.73
CA GLU A 52 0.28 0.64 -5.51
C GLU A 52 1.09 1.52 -4.58
N LEU A 53 1.56 0.96 -3.47
CA LEU A 53 2.42 1.67 -2.54
C LEU A 53 3.69 2.17 -3.23
N ALA A 54 4.40 1.27 -3.92
CA ALA A 54 5.63 1.64 -4.63
C ALA A 54 5.38 2.71 -5.69
N PHE A 55 4.30 2.58 -6.46
CA PHE A 55 3.91 3.55 -7.48
C PHE A 55 3.54 4.92 -6.88
N ARG A 56 2.84 4.94 -5.74
CA ARG A 56 2.50 6.19 -5.07
C ARG A 56 3.74 6.93 -4.57
N LEU A 57 4.66 6.22 -3.93
CA LEU A 57 5.91 6.80 -3.44
C LEU A 57 6.79 7.29 -4.59
N ASP A 58 6.85 6.55 -5.71
CA ASP A 58 7.52 7.01 -6.92
C ASP A 58 6.89 8.30 -7.48
N CYS A 59 5.56 8.40 -7.51
CA CYS A 59 4.88 9.63 -7.93
C CYS A 59 5.24 10.82 -7.03
N LEU A 60 5.30 10.61 -5.71
CA LEU A 60 5.68 11.64 -4.73
C LEU A 60 7.13 12.11 -4.88
N ARG A 61 8.04 11.22 -5.25
CA ARG A 61 9.45 11.57 -5.49
C ARG A 61 9.62 12.41 -6.75
N ASN A 62 8.78 12.17 -7.76
CA ASN A 62 8.89 12.76 -9.09
C ASN A 62 7.95 13.97 -9.30
N ARG A 63 7.16 14.36 -8.30
CA ARG A 63 6.20 15.48 -8.38
C ARG A 63 6.20 16.26 -7.08
N ASP A 64 6.14 17.58 -7.21
CA ASP A 64 5.78 18.46 -6.10
C ASP A 64 4.24 18.46 -6.00
N ASP A 65 3.68 17.44 -5.35
CA ASP A 65 2.24 17.35 -5.09
C ASP A 65 1.94 17.37 -3.57
N ASN A 66 0.89 18.13 -3.19
CA ASN A 66 0.49 18.34 -1.78
C ASN A 66 -0.30 17.14 -1.21
N THR A 67 -0.02 15.92 -1.67
CA THR A 67 -0.81 14.77 -1.25
C THR A 67 -0.43 14.34 0.15
N MET A 68 -1.45 14.13 0.97
CA MET A 68 -1.29 13.63 2.32
C MET A 68 -1.29 12.10 2.33
N ILE A 69 -0.32 11.48 3.02
CA ILE A 69 -0.33 10.04 3.28
C ILE A 69 -0.88 9.78 4.69
N LEU A 70 -1.89 8.91 4.78
CA LEU A 70 -2.50 8.49 6.04
C LEU A 70 -2.29 6.99 6.26
N LEU A 71 -1.33 6.63 7.10
CA LEU A 71 -1.04 5.22 7.37
C LEU A 71 -1.99 4.68 8.43
N ILE A 72 -2.63 3.56 8.14
CA ILE A 72 -3.42 2.81 9.10
C ILE A 72 -2.71 1.47 9.35
N PHE A 73 -2.36 1.20 10.60
CA PHE A 73 -1.83 -0.08 11.04
C PHE A 73 -2.96 -0.88 11.68
N PHE A 74 -3.55 -1.80 10.93
CA PHE A 74 -4.67 -2.65 11.36
C PHE A 74 -4.15 -4.02 11.81
N ASP A 75 -4.15 -4.26 13.13
CA ASP A 75 -3.66 -5.50 13.75
C ASP A 75 -2.21 -5.86 13.40
N VAL A 76 -1.39 -4.85 13.13
CA VAL A 76 0.05 -4.97 12.88
C VAL A 76 0.78 -3.86 13.62
N ASP A 77 2.02 -4.12 14.01
CA ASP A 77 2.87 -3.10 14.59
C ASP A 77 3.65 -2.37 13.47
N PRO A 78 3.97 -1.07 13.62
CA PRO A 78 4.78 -0.35 12.65
C PRO A 78 6.14 -1.02 12.34
N ASP A 79 6.69 -1.77 13.30
CA ASP A 79 7.93 -2.52 13.11
C ASP A 79 7.77 -3.73 12.18
N ASP A 80 6.56 -4.29 12.04
CA ASP A 80 6.26 -5.29 11.02
C ASP A 80 6.36 -4.68 9.62
N VAL A 81 5.80 -3.48 9.43
CA VAL A 81 5.83 -2.76 8.14
C VAL A 81 7.24 -2.27 7.81
N LYS A 82 8.02 -1.91 8.83
CA LYS A 82 9.47 -1.62 8.68
C LYS A 82 10.32 -2.87 8.42
N LEU A 83 9.71 -4.05 8.33
CA LEU A 83 10.37 -5.32 8.06
C LEU A 83 11.40 -5.72 9.12
N LYS A 84 11.20 -5.29 10.37
CA LYS A 84 12.04 -5.71 11.51
C LYS A 84 11.60 -7.05 12.10
N THR A 85 10.43 -7.54 11.70
CA THR A 85 9.86 -8.82 12.14
C THR A 85 9.72 -9.76 10.94
N GLY A 86 9.32 -11.00 11.22
CA GLY A 86 9.07 -12.02 10.20
C GLY A 86 7.69 -11.94 9.54
N LEU A 87 6.82 -10.99 9.89
CA LEU A 87 5.39 -11.02 9.50
C LEU A 87 5.17 -11.18 7.99
N TYR A 88 5.96 -10.47 7.18
CA TYR A 88 5.82 -10.46 5.72
C TYR A 88 6.83 -11.37 4.99
N HIS A 89 7.64 -12.15 5.71
CA HIS A 89 8.71 -12.95 5.10
C HIS A 89 8.17 -13.96 4.08
N ASP A 90 7.17 -14.76 4.46
CA ASP A 90 6.56 -15.77 3.59
C ASP A 90 5.94 -15.15 2.32
N ALA A 91 5.36 -13.95 2.46
CA ALA A 91 4.79 -13.22 1.34
C ALA A 91 5.88 -12.81 0.34
N PHE A 92 6.99 -12.24 0.82
CA PHE A 92 8.11 -11.88 -0.04
C PHE A 92 8.76 -13.08 -0.71
N GLN A 93 8.95 -14.19 0.00
CA GLN A 93 9.53 -15.40 -0.58
C GLN A 93 8.67 -15.91 -1.76
N LYS A 94 7.35 -15.91 -1.62
CA LYS A 94 6.41 -16.27 -2.70
C LYS A 94 6.51 -15.30 -3.88
N HIS A 95 6.62 -14.00 -3.61
CA HIS A 95 6.72 -12.99 -4.66
C HIS A 95 8.06 -13.01 -5.38
N GLU A 96 9.16 -13.30 -4.69
CA GLU A 96 10.50 -13.39 -5.30
C GLU A 96 10.55 -14.52 -6.33
N GLN A 97 9.92 -15.65 -6.04
CA GLN A 97 9.78 -16.77 -6.98
C GLN A 97 8.94 -16.41 -8.21
N LYS A 98 7.91 -15.58 -8.05
CA LYS A 98 6.94 -15.27 -9.11
C LYS A 98 7.33 -14.06 -9.96
N PHE A 99 7.93 -13.04 -9.36
CA PHE A 99 8.16 -11.73 -9.97
C PHE A 99 9.64 -11.32 -10.02
N GLY A 100 10.52 -12.07 -9.36
CA GLY A 100 11.96 -11.80 -9.30
C GLY A 100 12.36 -10.87 -8.16
N SER A 101 13.58 -11.08 -7.65
CA SER A 101 14.09 -10.40 -6.45
C SER A 101 14.21 -8.88 -6.61
N ASN A 102 14.56 -8.39 -7.80
CA ASN A 102 14.73 -6.95 -8.03
C ASN A 102 13.42 -6.17 -7.80
N LEU A 103 12.29 -6.69 -8.27
CA LEU A 103 10.99 -6.04 -8.10
C LEU A 103 10.53 -6.12 -6.64
N VAL A 104 10.73 -7.26 -5.99
CA VAL A 104 10.38 -7.42 -4.57
C VAL A 104 11.23 -6.51 -3.68
N GLN A 105 12.49 -6.28 -4.03
CA GLN A 105 13.35 -5.36 -3.32
C GLN A 105 12.80 -3.92 -3.35
N GLN A 106 12.28 -3.47 -4.50
CA GLN A 106 11.61 -2.17 -4.61
C GLN A 106 10.36 -2.08 -3.71
N TRP A 107 9.59 -3.16 -3.59
CA TRP A 107 8.42 -3.21 -2.71
C TRP A 107 8.82 -3.16 -1.23
N LYS A 108 9.89 -3.87 -0.85
CA LYS A 108 10.45 -3.81 0.51
C LYS A 108 10.91 -2.40 0.86
N GLU A 109 11.61 -1.74 -0.07
CA GLU A 109 12.06 -0.36 0.10
C GLU A 109 10.88 0.61 0.27
N ALA A 110 9.83 0.46 -0.53
CA ALA A 110 8.61 1.26 -0.40
C ALA A 110 7.93 1.09 0.97
N LEU A 111 7.83 -0.14 1.47
CA LEU A 111 7.28 -0.41 2.81
C LEU A 111 8.13 0.21 3.93
N MET A 112 9.45 0.06 3.83
CA MET A 112 10.36 0.65 4.80
C MET A 112 10.28 2.17 4.77
N GLU A 113 10.34 2.80 3.61
CA GLU A 113 10.24 4.26 3.44
C GLU A 113 8.94 4.80 4.04
N VAL A 114 7.80 4.25 3.62
CA VAL A 114 6.50 4.76 4.06
C VAL A 114 6.32 4.62 5.57
N ALA A 115 6.78 3.52 6.17
CA ALA A 115 6.60 3.25 7.61
C ALA A 115 7.39 4.20 8.55
N HIS A 116 8.18 5.14 8.00
CA HIS A 116 8.77 6.24 8.77
C HIS A 116 7.78 7.39 9.02
N ILE A 117 6.68 7.46 8.27
CA ILE A 117 5.61 8.43 8.47
C ILE A 117 4.78 8.01 9.69
N LYS A 118 4.30 8.99 10.47
CA LYS A 118 3.38 8.71 11.58
C LYS A 118 2.04 8.22 11.05
N GLY A 119 1.49 7.18 11.67
CA GLY A 119 0.18 6.62 11.33
C GLY A 119 -0.72 6.43 12.55
N TRP A 120 -1.87 5.81 12.32
CA TRP A 120 -2.81 5.40 13.36
C TRP A 120 -2.78 3.90 13.57
N ASP A 121 -2.64 3.48 14.82
CA ASP A 121 -2.74 2.09 15.22
C ASP A 121 -4.20 1.76 15.51
N LEU A 122 -4.77 0.83 14.74
CA LEU A 122 -6.09 0.25 14.95
C LEU A 122 -5.91 -1.20 15.36
N LYS A 123 -6.26 -1.51 16.59
CA LYS A 123 -6.30 -2.89 17.10
C LYS A 123 -7.74 -3.38 17.02
N ASP A 124 -7.93 -4.56 16.47
CA ASP A 124 -9.19 -5.28 16.57
C ASP A 124 -9.41 -5.60 18.04
N THR A 125 -10.43 -4.97 18.60
CA THR A 125 -10.89 -5.18 19.96
C THR A 125 -12.19 -5.95 19.81
N GLY A 126 -12.04 -7.26 19.54
CA GLY A 126 -13.17 -8.18 19.38
C GLY A 126 -14.16 -8.13 20.55
#